data_AF-A0A9E5JM34-F1
#
_entry.id   AF-A0A9E5JM34-F1
#
_cell.length_a   1.000
_cell.length_b   1.000
_cell.length_c   1.000
_cell.angle_alpha   90.00
_cell.angle_beta   90.00
_cell.angle_gamma   90.00
#
_symmetry.space_group_name_H-M   'P 1'
#
loop_
_entity.id
_entity.type
_entity.pdbx_description
1 polymer ?
#
loop_
_entity_poly.entity_id
_entity_poly.type
_entity_poly.pdbx_seq_one_letter_code
_entity_poly.pdbx_strand_id
1 'polypeptide(L)'
;MAVVPLETAARLPLRWGTYDDRRWAGLTLIVGGLVHLQAAGPDNLLPLAVGTVAHVVGWLIMPARGWRRVVPIVLSTFVGWLLLAGPQLMWTLTIPFLFWLLVRHRPWRSLLAVSPVLLNGVIAVAVFREYEGMPLALGASAIVIVGSAWWAAAIARRAHSDSH
;
A
#
# COMPACT_ATOMS: atom_id res chain seq x y z
N MET A 1 -14.06 16.08 -24.11
CA MET A 1 -14.29 14.69 -23.67
C MET A 1 -14.02 14.62 -22.18
N ALA A 2 -15.06 14.55 -21.34
CA ALA A 2 -14.86 14.33 -19.91
C ALA A 2 -14.41 12.88 -19.72
N VAL A 3 -13.16 12.68 -19.29
CA VAL A 3 -12.66 11.35 -18.92
C VAL A 3 -13.48 10.91 -17.71
N VAL A 4 -14.40 9.96 -17.91
CA VAL A 4 -15.15 9.35 -16.81
C VAL A 4 -14.11 8.78 -15.84
N PRO A 5 -14.11 9.17 -14.56
CA PRO A 5 -13.13 8.63 -13.64
C PRO A 5 -13.34 7.12 -13.51
N LEU A 6 -12.34 6.33 -13.91
CA LEU A 6 -12.34 4.86 -13.88
C LEU A 6 -12.42 4.27 -12.47
N GLU A 7 -12.56 5.10 -11.44
CA GLU A 7 -12.46 4.69 -10.05
C GLU A 7 -13.49 5.41 -9.19
N THR A 8 -14.23 4.64 -8.39
CA THR A 8 -15.33 5.11 -7.55
C THR A 8 -14.87 6.19 -6.56
N ALA A 9 -13.64 6.10 -6.07
CA ALA A 9 -13.06 7.07 -5.13
C ALA A 9 -12.83 8.47 -5.76
N ALA A 10 -12.71 8.56 -7.09
CA ALA A 10 -12.53 9.86 -7.77
C ALA A 10 -13.80 10.72 -7.78
N ARG A 11 -14.96 10.14 -7.43
CA ARG A 11 -16.24 10.86 -7.28
C ARG A 11 -16.45 11.43 -5.88
N LEU A 12 -15.48 11.28 -4.97
CA LEU A 12 -15.59 11.81 -3.62
C LEU A 12 -15.55 13.35 -3.63
N PRO A 13 -16.47 14.04 -2.92
CA PRO A 13 -16.38 15.48 -2.75
C PRO A 13 -15.16 15.81 -1.88
N LEU A 14 -14.14 16.40 -2.49
CA LEU A 14 -12.91 16.80 -1.81
C LEU A 14 -13.06 18.23 -1.29
N ARG A 15 -12.63 18.47 -0.04
CA ARG A 15 -12.60 19.82 0.55
C ARG A 15 -11.43 20.67 0.06
N TRP A 16 -10.37 20.02 -0.44
CA TRP A 16 -9.14 20.67 -0.91
C TRP A 16 -8.39 19.74 -1.87
N GLY A 17 -7.63 20.35 -2.77
CA GLY A 17 -6.80 19.69 -3.78
C GLY A 17 -7.60 18.92 -4.82
N THR A 18 -6.92 18.42 -5.85
CA THR A 18 -7.51 17.47 -6.79
C THR A 18 -7.36 16.03 -6.29
N TYR A 19 -8.12 15.11 -6.88
CA TYR A 19 -8.01 13.69 -6.56
C TYR A 19 -6.61 13.14 -6.87
N ASP A 20 -6.04 13.54 -8.02
CA ASP A 20 -4.75 13.03 -8.47
C ASP A 20 -3.59 13.59 -7.64
N ASP A 21 -3.62 14.87 -7.28
CA ASP A 21 -2.58 15.46 -6.40
C ASP A 21 -2.52 14.74 -5.06
N ARG A 22 -3.69 14.55 -4.43
CA ARG A 22 -3.79 13.86 -3.14
C ARG A 22 -3.41 12.39 -3.23
N ARG A 23 -3.79 11.74 -4.34
CA ARG A 23 -3.40 10.35 -4.58
C ARG A 23 -1.90 10.22 -4.69
N TRP A 24 -1.24 11.05 -5.51
CA TRP A 24 0.20 10.95 -5.71
C TRP A 24 0.97 11.38 -4.47
N ALA A 25 0.60 12.48 -3.83
CA ALA A 25 1.19 12.91 -2.57
C ALA A 25 1.06 11.84 -1.48
N GLY A 26 -0.15 11.28 -1.31
CA GLY A 26 -0.41 10.21 -0.34
C GLY A 26 0.41 8.95 -0.63
N LEU A 27 0.45 8.51 -1.89
CA LEU A 27 1.21 7.32 -2.30
C LEU A 27 2.71 7.51 -2.10
N THR A 28 3.26 8.65 -2.52
CA THR A 28 4.69 8.98 -2.34
C THR A 28 5.07 8.97 -0.87
N LEU A 29 4.22 9.52 0.00
CA LEU A 29 4.46 9.54 1.44
C LEU A 29 4.32 8.16 2.10
N ILE A 30 3.34 7.35 1.68
CA ILE A 30 3.17 5.98 2.17
C ILE A 30 4.39 5.12 1.82
N VAL A 31 4.76 5.11 0.53
CA VAL A 31 5.86 4.28 0.03
C VAL A 31 7.21 4.83 0.48
N GLY A 32 7.43 6.13 0.31
CA GLY A 32 8.66 6.80 0.74
C GLY A 32 8.85 6.71 2.25
N GLY A 33 7.78 6.87 3.03
CA GLY A 33 7.81 6.70 4.48
C GLY A 33 8.19 5.27 4.88
N LEU A 34 7.62 4.26 4.23
CA LEU A 34 7.97 2.86 4.46
C LEU A 34 9.44 2.60 4.13
N VAL A 35 9.91 3.01 2.96
CA VAL A 35 11.32 2.84 2.54
C VAL A 35 12.27 3.55 3.50
N HIS A 36 11.94 4.78 3.90
CA HIS A 36 12.78 5.56 4.80
C HIS A 36 12.86 4.95 6.20
N LEU A 37 11.76 4.39 6.71
CA LEU A 37 11.74 3.69 8.00
C LEU A 37 12.68 2.46 7.99
N GLN A 38 12.87 1.80 6.85
CA GLN A 38 13.77 0.64 6.75
C GLN A 38 15.26 1.02 6.82
N ALA A 39 15.60 2.31 6.75
CA ALA A 39 16.96 2.80 6.94
C ALA A 39 17.32 3.03 8.42
N ALA A 40 16.39 2.75 9.35
CA ALA A 40 16.65 2.86 10.77
C ALA A 40 17.63 1.78 11.26
N GLY A 41 18.45 2.12 12.25
CA GLY A 41 19.37 1.20 12.90
C GLY A 41 19.45 1.45 14.41
N PRO A 42 20.17 0.60 15.17
CA PRO A 42 20.28 0.72 16.63
C PRO A 42 20.77 2.09 17.10
N ASP A 43 21.70 2.69 16.34
CA ASP A 43 22.34 3.97 16.68
C ASP A 43 21.63 5.18 16.08
N ASN A 44 20.65 4.97 15.18
CA ASN A 44 19.95 6.06 14.51
C ASN A 44 18.48 5.72 14.26
N LEU A 45 17.62 6.21 15.15
CA LEU A 45 16.16 6.06 15.07
C LEU A 45 15.48 7.20 14.31
N LEU A 46 16.23 8.19 13.82
CA LEU A 46 15.63 9.31 13.08
C LEU A 46 14.87 8.84 11.81
N PRO A 47 15.38 7.91 10.99
CA PRO A 47 14.64 7.40 9.83
C PRO A 47 13.35 6.69 10.22
N LEU A 48 13.34 6.01 11.38
CA LEU A 48 12.14 5.36 11.92
C LEU A 48 11.05 6.39 12.20
N ALA A 49 11.39 7.46 12.92
CA ALA A 49 10.45 8.52 13.29
C ALA A 49 9.92 9.26 12.06
N VAL A 50 10.83 9.72 11.18
CA VAL A 50 10.47 10.45 9.96
C VAL A 50 9.66 9.57 9.01
N GLY A 51 10.08 8.32 8.80
CA GLY A 51 9.39 7.36 7.94
C GLY A 51 8.00 7.02 8.45
N THR A 52 7.85 6.82 9.77
CA THR A 52 6.56 6.60 10.42
C THR A 52 5.62 7.79 10.21
N VAL A 53 6.09 9.02 10.47
CA VAL A 53 5.27 10.22 10.29
C VAL A 53 4.86 10.39 8.83
N ALA A 54 5.80 10.23 7.89
CA ALA A 54 5.49 10.29 6.47
C ALA A 54 4.44 9.25 6.07
N HIS A 55 4.57 8.00 6.54
CA HIS A 55 3.62 6.93 6.25
C HIS A 55 2.21 7.25 6.78
N VAL A 56 2.11 7.73 8.03
CA VAL A 56 0.85 8.16 8.66
C VAL A 56 0.20 9.32 7.89
N VAL A 57 0.98 10.35 7.57
CA VAL A 57 0.51 11.53 6.82
C VAL A 57 0.04 11.12 5.42
N GLY A 58 0.73 10.19 4.78
CA GLY A 58 0.33 9.67 3.47
C GLY A 58 -1.07 9.06 3.48
N TRP A 59 -1.39 8.22 4.48
CA TRP A 59 -2.75 7.67 4.66
C TRP A 59 -3.81 8.73 4.96
N LEU A 60 -3.46 9.78 5.71
CA LEU A 60 -4.38 10.89 5.99
C LEU A 60 -4.70 11.71 4.72
N ILE A 61 -3.71 11.89 3.85
CA ILE A 61 -3.86 12.63 2.58
C ILE A 61 -4.68 11.84 1.57
N MET A 62 -4.61 10.50 1.59
CA MET A 62 -5.29 9.64 0.61
C MET A 62 -6.79 9.96 0.44
N PRO A 63 -7.30 10.03 -0.81
CA PRO A 63 -8.70 10.33 -1.07
C PRO A 63 -9.61 9.12 -0.78
N ALA A 64 -10.06 8.98 0.47
CA ALA A 64 -11.05 7.99 0.92
C ALA A 64 -12.10 8.59 1.89
N ARG A 65 -13.17 7.85 2.21
CA ARG A 65 -14.26 8.37 3.07
C ARG A 65 -14.04 8.00 4.55
N GLY A 66 -13.94 9.01 5.42
CA GLY A 66 -13.99 8.88 6.88
C GLY A 66 -13.06 7.81 7.45
N TRP A 67 -13.65 6.82 8.14
CA TRP A 67 -12.96 5.73 8.83
C TRP A 67 -12.01 4.91 7.94
N ARG A 68 -12.27 4.82 6.63
CA ARG A 68 -11.40 4.10 5.67
C ARG A 68 -10.01 4.74 5.53
N ARG A 69 -9.84 6.01 5.93
CA ARG A 69 -8.53 6.66 6.00
C ARG A 69 -7.78 6.33 7.29
N VAL A 70 -8.51 6.11 8.39
CA VAL A 70 -7.94 5.99 9.73
C VAL A 70 -7.56 4.55 10.06
N VAL A 71 -8.42 3.58 9.69
CA VAL A 71 -8.15 2.16 9.96
C VAL A 71 -6.82 1.67 9.39
N PRO A 72 -6.41 2.04 8.15
CA PRO A 72 -5.11 1.66 7.62
C PRO A 72 -3.93 2.17 8.44
N ILE A 73 -4.05 3.33 9.09
CA ILE A 73 -2.91 4.00 9.74
C ILE A 73 -2.30 3.07 10.79
N VAL A 74 -3.11 2.59 11.72
CA VAL A 74 -2.60 1.80 12.85
C VAL A 74 -1.96 0.51 12.36
N LEU A 75 -2.70 -0.25 11.55
CA LEU A 75 -2.28 -1.60 11.20
C LEU A 75 -1.23 -1.62 10.07
N SER A 76 -1.26 -0.68 9.13
CA SER A 76 -0.20 -0.52 8.12
C SER A 76 1.10 -0.01 8.72
N THR A 77 1.04 0.95 9.66
CA THR A 77 2.23 1.43 10.36
C THR A 77 2.85 0.32 11.21
N PHE A 78 2.01 -0.46 11.93
CA PHE A 78 2.48 -1.60 12.69
C PHE A 78 3.20 -2.63 11.80
N VAL A 79 2.65 -2.92 10.62
CA VAL A 79 3.32 -3.76 9.62
C VAL A 79 4.66 -3.16 9.21
N GLY A 80 4.76 -1.85 8.97
CA GLY A 80 6.04 -1.18 8.71
C GLY A 80 7.08 -1.46 9.79
N TRP A 81 6.71 -1.36 11.07
CA TRP A 81 7.62 -1.69 12.16
C TRP A 81 7.98 -3.17 12.23
N LEU A 82 7.03 -4.06 11.95
CA LEU A 82 7.29 -5.51 11.90
C LEU A 82 8.37 -5.83 10.87
N LEU A 83 8.36 -5.17 9.70
CA LEU A 83 9.35 -5.43 8.66
C LEU A 83 10.79 -5.13 9.11
N LEU A 84 11.00 -4.33 10.16
CA LEU A 84 12.34 -4.13 10.74
C LEU A 84 12.93 -5.41 11.36
N ALA A 85 12.10 -6.39 11.72
CA ALA A 85 12.58 -7.67 12.25
C ALA A 85 13.11 -8.61 11.15
N GLY A 86 12.85 -8.34 9.87
CA GLY A 86 13.47 -9.05 8.76
C GLY A 86 12.50 -9.54 7.66
N PRO A 87 13.06 -10.18 6.61
CA PRO A 87 12.32 -10.56 5.41
C PRO A 87 11.28 -11.67 5.62
N GLN A 88 11.35 -12.40 6.74
CA GLN A 88 10.37 -13.41 7.11
C GLN A 88 8.98 -12.81 7.36
N LEU A 89 8.90 -11.49 7.55
CA LEU A 89 7.63 -10.80 7.75
C LEU A 89 7.08 -10.15 6.48
N MET A 90 7.67 -10.41 5.30
CA MET A 90 7.18 -9.86 4.02
C MET A 90 5.72 -10.19 3.71
N TRP A 91 5.20 -11.34 4.16
CA TRP A 91 3.79 -11.71 3.98
C TRP A 91 2.83 -10.72 4.66
N THR A 92 3.28 -9.96 5.66
CA THR A 92 2.46 -8.95 6.31
C THR A 92 2.16 -7.76 5.40
N LEU A 93 2.91 -7.54 4.32
CA LEU A 93 2.62 -6.51 3.30
C LEU A 93 1.26 -6.73 2.59
N THR A 94 0.70 -7.94 2.69
CA THR A 94 -0.68 -8.22 2.29
C THR A 94 -1.68 -7.30 3.00
N ILE A 95 -1.42 -6.91 4.24
CA ILE A 95 -2.30 -6.06 5.06
C ILE A 95 -2.35 -4.61 4.51
N PRO A 96 -1.22 -3.88 4.35
CA PRO A 96 -1.21 -2.59 3.66
C PRO A 96 -1.85 -2.64 2.28
N PHE A 97 -1.64 -3.73 1.52
CA PHE A 97 -2.24 -3.90 0.20
C PHE A 97 -3.78 -4.05 0.28
N LEU A 98 -4.30 -4.81 1.25
CA LEU A 98 -5.75 -4.89 1.50
C LEU A 98 -6.34 -3.52 1.84
N PHE A 99 -5.65 -2.73 2.66
CA PHE A 99 -6.08 -1.37 2.97
C PHE A 99 -6.01 -0.43 1.78
N TRP A 100 -5.02 -0.61 0.90
CA TRP A 100 -4.98 0.09 -0.37
C TRP A 100 -6.26 -0.20 -1.19
N LEU A 101 -6.65 -1.47 -1.32
CA LEU A 101 -7.91 -1.82 -2.01
C LEU A 101 -9.15 -1.22 -1.34
N LEU A 102 -9.19 -1.21 0.00
CA LEU A 102 -10.28 -0.63 0.80
C LEU A 102 -10.42 0.88 0.58
N VAL A 103 -9.30 1.61 0.67
CA VAL A 103 -9.22 3.07 0.47
C VAL A 103 -9.61 3.45 -0.95
N ARG A 104 -9.26 2.61 -1.93
CA ARG A 104 -9.62 2.82 -3.34
C ARG A 104 -11.05 2.37 -3.69
N HIS A 105 -11.83 1.94 -2.69
CA HIS A 105 -13.21 1.48 -2.88
C HIS A 105 -13.34 0.39 -3.97
N ARG A 106 -12.37 -0.53 -4.04
CA ARG A 106 -12.36 -1.59 -5.06
C ARG A 106 -13.45 -2.64 -4.79
N PRO A 107 -14.04 -3.23 -5.85
CA PRO A 107 -15.05 -4.28 -5.69
C PRO A 107 -14.44 -5.54 -5.07
N TRP A 108 -15.28 -6.37 -4.45
CA TRP A 108 -14.84 -7.59 -3.76
C TRP A 108 -14.03 -8.53 -4.67
N ARG A 109 -14.35 -8.59 -5.97
CA ARG A 109 -13.62 -9.40 -6.96
C ARG A 109 -12.14 -8.99 -7.07
N SER A 110 -11.79 -7.72 -6.83
CA SER A 110 -10.40 -7.26 -6.85
C SER A 110 -9.56 -7.83 -5.70
N LEU A 111 -10.17 -8.47 -4.69
CA LEU A 111 -9.44 -9.17 -3.64
C LEU A 111 -8.64 -10.37 -4.17
N LEU A 112 -8.97 -10.89 -5.36
CA LEU A 112 -8.14 -11.92 -6.01
C LEU A 112 -6.71 -11.44 -6.30
N ALA A 113 -6.51 -10.13 -6.45
CA ALA A 113 -5.18 -9.56 -6.63
C ALA A 113 -4.34 -9.56 -5.35
N VAL A 114 -4.89 -9.98 -4.21
CA VAL A 114 -4.14 -10.15 -2.95
C VAL A 114 -3.29 -11.42 -3.01
N SER A 115 -3.72 -12.43 -3.77
CA SER A 115 -3.07 -13.74 -3.85
C SER A 115 -1.59 -13.67 -4.26
N PRO A 116 -1.17 -12.90 -5.29
CA PRO A 116 0.24 -12.79 -5.64
C PRO A 116 1.07 -12.13 -4.54
N VAL A 117 0.53 -11.13 -3.84
CA VAL A 117 1.22 -10.45 -2.73
C VAL A 117 1.46 -11.42 -1.58
N LEU A 118 0.43 -12.18 -1.19
CA LEU A 118 0.54 -13.20 -0.16
C LEU A 118 1.52 -14.31 -0.55
N LEU A 119 1.41 -14.82 -1.79
CA LEU A 119 2.30 -15.86 -2.31
C LEU A 119 3.76 -15.41 -2.32
N ASN A 120 4.03 -14.20 -2.80
CA ASN A 120 5.37 -13.62 -2.75
C ASN A 120 5.91 -13.53 -1.32
N GLY A 121 5.08 -13.11 -0.36
CA GLY A 121 5.47 -13.07 1.05
C GLY A 121 5.82 -14.45 1.62
N VAL A 122 5.06 -15.49 1.26
CA VAL A 122 5.35 -16.88 1.65
C VAL A 122 6.64 -17.38 1.00
N ILE A 123 6.86 -17.07 -0.29
CA ILE A 123 8.12 -17.40 -0.98
C ILE A 123 9.30 -16.69 -0.31
N ALA A 124 9.15 -15.42 0.06
CA ALA A 124 10.19 -14.65 0.73
C ALA A 124 10.63 -15.30 2.05
N VAL A 125 9.69 -15.87 2.83
CA VAL A 125 10.00 -16.63 4.06
C VAL A 125 10.88 -17.85 3.77
N ALA A 126 10.68 -18.50 2.63
CA ALA A 126 11.47 -19.68 2.25
C ALA A 126 12.87 -19.31 1.75
N VAL A 127 12.97 -18.24 0.96
CA VAL A 127 14.17 -17.82 0.23
C VAL A 127 15.12 -16.96 1.08
N PHE A 128 14.59 -16.00 1.85
CA PHE A 128 15.38 -15.03 2.59
C PHE A 128 15.42 -15.37 4.08
N ARG A 129 16.54 -15.95 4.52
CA ARG A 129 16.76 -16.35 5.93
C ARG A 129 17.53 -15.31 6.74
N GLU A 130 18.32 -14.51 6.06
CA GLU A 130 19.19 -13.50 6.67
C GLU A 130 18.68 -12.09 6.37
N TYR A 131 18.98 -11.16 7.28
CA TYR A 131 18.58 -9.76 7.13
C TYR A 131 19.21 -9.09 5.90
N GLU A 132 20.37 -9.56 5.44
CA GLU A 132 21.02 -9.06 4.21
C GLU A 132 20.13 -9.21 2.97
N GLY A 133 19.21 -10.17 2.97
CA GLY A 133 18.21 -10.36 1.90
C GLY A 133 17.08 -9.33 1.91
N MET A 134 16.95 -8.51 2.96
CA MET A 134 15.85 -7.57 3.16
C MET A 134 15.65 -6.60 1.98
N PRO A 135 16.68 -5.93 1.44
CA PRO A 135 16.51 -5.00 0.31
C PRO A 135 15.97 -5.70 -0.94
N LEU A 136 16.46 -6.92 -1.23
CA LEU A 136 16.01 -7.70 -2.38
C LEU A 136 14.57 -8.19 -2.18
N ALA A 137 14.23 -8.65 -0.97
CA ALA A 137 12.88 -9.06 -0.61
C ALA A 137 11.87 -7.90 -0.73
N LEU A 138 12.26 -6.69 -0.29
CA LEU A 138 11.45 -5.47 -0.45
C LEU A 138 11.30 -5.08 -1.92
N GLY A 139 12.38 -5.13 -2.71
CA GLY A 139 12.34 -4.83 -4.14
C GLY A 139 11.42 -5.78 -4.92
N ALA A 140 11.52 -7.08 -4.67
CA ALA A 140 10.63 -8.08 -5.25
C ALA A 140 9.16 -7.85 -4.83
N SER A 141 8.93 -7.60 -3.53
CA SER A 141 7.59 -7.31 -3.00
C SER A 141 7.00 -6.03 -3.60
N ALA A 142 7.79 -4.99 -3.82
CA ALA A 142 7.34 -3.76 -4.47
C ALA A 142 6.85 -4.02 -5.90
N ILE A 143 7.59 -4.81 -6.68
CA ILE A 143 7.20 -5.21 -8.05
C ILE A 143 5.87 -5.98 -8.02
N VAL A 144 5.75 -6.96 -7.13
CA VAL A 144 4.54 -7.79 -7.00
C VAL A 144 3.34 -6.97 -6.55
N ILE A 145 3.51 -6.07 -5.58
CA ILE A 145 2.45 -5.18 -5.09
C ILE A 145 1.97 -4.24 -6.19
N VAL A 146 2.89 -3.62 -6.93
CA VAL A 146 2.55 -2.73 -8.04
C VAL A 146 1.79 -3.51 -9.10
N GLY A 147 2.31 -4.66 -9.56
CA GLY A 147 1.65 -5.52 -10.54
C GLY A 147 0.25 -5.96 -10.07
N SER A 148 0.12 -6.33 -8.81
CA SER A 148 -1.15 -6.69 -8.17
C SER A 148 -2.12 -5.51 -8.12
N ALA A 149 -1.65 -4.28 -7.87
CA ALA A 149 -2.49 -3.08 -7.90
C ALA A 149 -3.03 -2.81 -9.32
N TRP A 150 -2.20 -2.99 -10.36
CA TRP A 150 -2.65 -2.88 -11.76
C TRP A 150 -3.67 -3.97 -12.10
N TRP A 151 -3.45 -5.20 -11.63
CA TRP A 151 -4.39 -6.29 -11.84
C TRP A 151 -5.73 -6.05 -11.15
N ALA A 152 -5.71 -5.61 -9.88
CA ALA A 152 -6.90 -5.21 -9.14
C ALA A 152 -7.69 -4.12 -9.88
N ALA A 153 -6.99 -3.15 -10.46
CA ALA A 153 -7.61 -2.09 -11.27
C ALA A 153 -8.21 -2.63 -12.57
N ALA A 154 -7.58 -3.60 -13.23
CA ALA A 154 -8.12 -4.26 -14.42
C ALA A 154 -9.40 -5.05 -14.11
N ILE A 155 -9.41 -5.80 -13.00
CA ILE A 155 -10.61 -6.53 -12.52
C ILE A 155 -11.75 -5.55 -12.23
N ALA A 156 -11.44 -4.44 -11.56
CA ALA A 156 -12.45 -3.43 -11.22
C ALA A 156 -13.08 -2.82 -12.47
N ARG A 157 -12.29 -2.53 -13.52
CA ARG A 157 -12.80 -2.02 -14.79
C ARG A 157 -13.77 -3.00 -15.46
N ARG A 158 -13.42 -4.29 -15.52
CA ARG A 158 -14.29 -5.33 -16.10
C ARG A 158 -15.60 -5.49 -15.33
N ALA A 159 -15.55 -5.50 -14.00
CA ALA A 159 -16.74 -5.64 -13.16
C ALA A 159 -17.76 -4.50 -13.33
N HIS A 160 -17.31 -3.28 -13.72
CA HIS A 160 -18.22 -2.17 -14.04
C HIS A 160 -18.86 -2.32 -15.43
N SER A 161 -18.16 -2.96 -16.38
CA SER A 161 -18.71 -3.23 -17.71
C SER A 161 -19.81 -4.29 -17.68
N ASP A 162 -19.70 -5.31 -16.83
CA ASP A 162 -20.70 -6.38 -16.72
C ASP A 162 -22.05 -5.93 -16.10
N SER A 163 -22.09 -4.74 -15.49
CA SER A 163 -23.27 -4.20 -14.81
C SER A 163 -24.13 -3.25 -15.65
N HIS A 164 -23.78 -3.03 -16.92
CA HIS A 164 -24.49 -2.20 -17.90
C HIS A 164 -24.85 -3.03 -19.13
#